data_AF-A0A535CN27-F1
#
_entry.id   AF-A0A535CN27-F1
#
_cell.length_a   1.000
_cell.length_b   1.000
_cell.length_c   1.000
_cell.angle_alpha   90.00
_cell.angle_beta   90.00
_cell.angle_gamma   90.00
#
_symmetry.space_group_name_H-M   'P 1'
#
loop_
_entity.id
_entity.type
_entity.pdbx_description
1 polymer ?
#
loop_
_entity_poly.entity_id
_entity_poly.type
_entity_poly.pdbx_seq_one_letter_code
_entity_poly.pdbx_strand_id
1 'polypeptide(L)'
;MVTARKSTVPYPPDRVPAPPPRQPDPIIHAGQSIKDWLNHYWQKLNLPANELNRLAITQDRQEYMRWTGKRLQSMVLGCYCYLPAPRLPAHTSTRGRKPALTMPLPTFEEALQLHLPSHRHLIFIEPDMQPQSIEVTVAHELIHLADRVNGTPRRHRHHGYDSIAADEAAITGYGLEELRRLLHEESVRREGMRRQRRPIRYLYECPNCGKQYPRTRRYAQAVSCSKCDKTYNSRYRLALRV
;
A
#
# COMPACT_ATOMS: atom_id res chain seq x y z
N MET A 1 26.91 -19.21 33.56
CA MET A 1 27.50 -17.86 33.48
C MET A 1 27.03 -17.19 32.20
N VAL A 2 26.43 -15.99 32.37
CA VAL A 2 25.99 -14.98 31.39
C VAL A 2 25.10 -15.45 30.22
N THR A 3 23.80 -15.52 30.50
CA THR A 3 22.75 -15.46 29.47
C THR A 3 22.74 -14.08 28.82
N ALA A 4 23.12 -13.98 27.55
CA ALA A 4 22.94 -12.77 26.76
C ALA A 4 21.43 -12.50 26.61
N ARG A 5 20.92 -11.52 27.37
CA ARG A 5 19.58 -10.97 27.19
C ARG A 5 19.50 -10.44 25.76
N LYS A 6 18.61 -11.03 24.95
CA LYS A 6 18.21 -10.46 23.66
C LYS A 6 17.71 -9.05 23.93
N SER A 7 18.43 -8.06 23.45
CA SER A 7 17.92 -6.71 23.27
C SER A 7 16.78 -6.79 22.27
N THR A 8 15.57 -7.03 22.78
CA THR A 8 14.34 -6.65 22.11
C THR A 8 14.34 -5.13 22.08
N VAL A 9 14.88 -4.55 21.02
CA VAL A 9 14.57 -3.15 20.68
C VAL A 9 13.05 -3.13 20.53
N PRO A 10 12.31 -2.45 21.43
CA PRO A 10 10.87 -2.30 21.27
C PRO A 10 10.67 -1.56 19.95
N TYR A 11 9.84 -2.11 19.06
CA TYR A 11 9.29 -1.29 17.98
C TYR A 11 8.65 -0.06 18.65
N PRO A 12 8.93 1.16 18.17
CA PRO A 12 8.30 2.34 18.74
C PRO A 12 6.78 2.16 18.69
N PRO A 13 6.07 2.60 19.75
CA PRO A 13 4.64 2.38 19.89
C PRO A 13 3.90 3.02 18.73
N ASP A 14 2.74 2.45 18.41
CA ASP A 14 1.72 2.97 17.50
C ASP A 14 1.89 4.47 17.22
N ARG A 15 2.53 4.80 16.08
CA ARG A 15 2.53 6.18 15.60
C ARG A 15 1.08 6.47 15.24
N VAL A 16 0.45 7.31 16.05
CA VAL A 16 -0.86 7.88 15.73
C VAL A 16 -0.80 8.38 14.29
N PRO A 17 -1.72 7.93 13.41
CA PRO A 17 -1.75 8.40 12.03
C PRO A 17 -1.79 9.92 12.02
N ALA A 18 -0.89 10.53 11.25
CA ALA A 18 -0.86 11.98 11.06
C ALA A 18 -1.33 12.24 9.63
N PRO A 19 -2.64 12.48 9.39
CA PRO A 19 -3.16 12.67 8.04
C PRO A 19 -2.50 13.88 7.34
N PRO A 20 -2.61 13.97 6.01
CA PRO A 20 -2.06 15.11 5.27
C PRO A 20 -2.60 16.45 5.82
N PRO A 21 -1.78 17.51 5.81
CA PRO A 21 -2.22 18.83 6.24
C PRO A 21 -3.39 19.32 5.39
N ARG A 22 -4.36 19.99 6.02
CA ARG A 22 -5.50 20.56 5.29
C ARG A 22 -5.04 21.77 4.49
N GLN A 23 -5.38 21.80 3.21
CA GLN A 23 -5.05 22.87 2.26
C GLN A 23 -6.06 22.83 1.11
N PRO A 24 -6.27 23.94 0.37
CA PRO A 24 -7.28 23.99 -0.69
C PRO A 24 -6.92 23.10 -1.88
N ASP A 25 -5.62 22.98 -2.18
CA ASP A 25 -5.12 22.27 -3.34
C ASP A 25 -4.79 20.79 -3.04
N PRO A 26 -4.78 19.91 -4.06
CA PRO A 26 -4.24 18.56 -3.92
C PRO A 26 -2.79 18.59 -3.41
N ILE A 27 -2.44 17.62 -2.57
CA ILE A 27 -1.05 17.39 -2.19
C ILE A 27 -0.44 16.42 -3.20
N ILE A 28 0.56 16.86 -3.97
CA ILE A 28 1.21 16.00 -4.97
C ILE A 28 2.72 16.00 -4.74
N HIS A 29 3.17 15.10 -3.89
CA HIS A 29 4.59 14.82 -3.63
C HIS A 29 5.09 13.72 -4.58
N ALA A 30 5.01 13.99 -5.88
CA ALA A 30 5.36 13.05 -6.94
C ALA A 30 6.08 13.75 -8.10
N GLY A 31 6.84 12.97 -8.88
CA GLY A 31 7.52 13.43 -10.09
C GLY A 31 6.57 13.85 -11.21
N GLN A 32 7.12 14.54 -12.22
CA GLN A 32 6.33 15.13 -13.30
C GLN A 32 5.50 14.11 -14.08
N SER A 33 6.06 12.94 -14.39
CA SER A 33 5.36 11.87 -15.11
C SER A 33 4.06 11.43 -14.41
N ILE A 34 4.05 11.36 -13.08
CA ILE A 34 2.83 11.01 -12.33
C ILE A 34 1.81 12.13 -12.40
N LYS A 35 2.23 13.40 -12.40
CA LYS A 35 1.32 14.55 -12.56
C LYS A 35 0.65 14.52 -13.94
N ASP A 36 1.43 14.22 -14.97
CA ASP A 36 0.92 14.14 -16.34
C ASP A 36 -0.10 13.01 -16.49
N TRP A 37 0.23 11.81 -15.98
CA TRP A 37 -0.71 10.68 -15.98
C TRP A 37 -1.92 10.90 -15.10
N LEU A 38 -1.74 11.53 -13.93
CA LEU A 38 -2.83 11.92 -13.05
C LEU A 38 -3.82 12.80 -13.83
N ASN A 39 -3.35 13.87 -14.46
CA ASN A 39 -4.21 14.77 -15.22
C ASN A 39 -4.91 14.05 -16.39
N HIS A 40 -4.16 13.24 -17.15
CA HIS A 40 -4.69 12.49 -18.27
C HIS A 40 -5.84 11.55 -17.84
N TYR A 41 -5.58 10.71 -16.84
CA TYR A 41 -6.56 9.72 -16.39
C TYR A 41 -7.68 10.33 -15.53
N TRP A 42 -7.43 11.44 -14.85
CA TRP A 42 -8.49 12.20 -14.17
C TRP A 42 -9.56 12.67 -15.15
N GLN A 43 -9.14 13.21 -16.30
CA GLN A 43 -10.03 13.62 -17.37
C GLN A 43 -10.72 12.40 -18.01
N LYS A 44 -9.95 11.34 -18.31
CA LYS A 44 -10.47 10.13 -18.98
C LYS A 44 -11.52 9.39 -18.14
N LEU A 45 -11.36 9.37 -16.83
CA LEU A 45 -12.32 8.79 -15.87
C LEU A 45 -13.46 9.76 -15.51
N ASN A 46 -13.45 10.98 -16.05
CA ASN A 46 -14.42 12.04 -15.76
C ASN A 46 -14.61 12.28 -14.25
N LEU A 47 -13.49 12.35 -13.52
CA LEU A 47 -13.51 12.52 -12.07
C LEU A 47 -13.89 13.97 -11.68
N PRO A 48 -14.79 14.17 -10.70
CA PRO A 48 -15.22 15.51 -10.29
C PRO A 48 -14.07 16.37 -9.74
N ALA A 49 -13.99 17.63 -10.18
CA ALA A 49 -12.91 18.54 -9.76
C ALA A 49 -12.88 18.79 -8.23
N ASN A 50 -14.03 18.72 -7.55
CA ASN A 50 -14.11 18.87 -6.10
C ASN A 50 -13.43 17.72 -5.34
N GLU A 51 -13.30 16.54 -5.95
CA GLU A 51 -12.58 15.42 -5.34
C GLU A 51 -11.05 15.58 -5.48
N LEU A 52 -10.59 16.38 -6.44
CA LEU A 52 -9.16 16.66 -6.63
C LEU A 52 -8.58 17.37 -5.40
N ASN A 53 -9.30 18.32 -4.83
CA ASN A 53 -8.89 19.05 -3.62
C ASN A 53 -8.80 18.16 -2.37
N ARG A 54 -9.29 16.91 -2.46
CA ARG A 54 -9.28 15.91 -1.38
C ARG A 54 -8.22 14.83 -1.62
N LEU A 55 -7.39 14.99 -2.65
CA LEU A 55 -6.37 14.04 -3.07
C LEU A 55 -5.00 14.38 -2.49
N ALA A 56 -4.35 13.39 -1.88
CA ALA A 56 -2.94 13.43 -1.55
C ALA A 56 -2.22 12.25 -2.21
N ILE A 57 -1.20 12.54 -3.01
CA ILE A 57 -0.33 11.56 -3.67
C ILE A 57 1.10 11.73 -3.16
N THR A 58 1.77 10.62 -2.87
CA THR A 58 3.19 10.62 -2.52
C THR A 58 3.94 9.45 -3.13
N GLN A 59 5.21 9.66 -3.46
CA GLN A 59 6.17 8.59 -3.77
C GLN A 59 7.03 8.21 -2.55
N ASP A 60 6.90 8.91 -1.42
CA ASP A 60 7.56 8.54 -0.18
C ASP A 60 6.71 7.55 0.62
N ARG A 61 7.26 6.35 0.76
CA ARG A 61 6.64 5.26 1.53
C ARG A 61 6.48 5.62 3.01
N GLN A 62 7.44 6.34 3.60
CA GLN A 62 7.36 6.71 5.01
C GLN A 62 6.26 7.73 5.25
N GLU A 63 6.12 8.69 4.33
CA GLU A 63 5.03 9.64 4.32
C GLU A 63 3.66 8.97 4.22
N TYR A 64 3.47 8.07 3.25
CA TYR A 64 2.20 7.36 3.13
C TYR A 64 1.88 6.53 4.38
N MET A 65 2.88 5.86 4.95
CA MET A 65 2.72 5.11 6.21
C MET A 65 2.36 6.02 7.37
N ARG A 66 2.92 7.24 7.43
CA ARG A 66 2.60 8.26 8.44
C ARG A 66 1.16 8.76 8.29
N TRP A 67 0.70 9.01 7.06
CA TRP A 67 -0.68 9.44 6.78
C TRP A 67 -1.72 8.38 7.13
N THR A 68 -1.44 7.11 6.81
CA THR A 68 -2.42 6.02 6.97
C THR A 68 -2.29 5.27 8.30
N GLY A 69 -1.14 5.36 8.98
CA GLY A 69 -0.76 4.49 10.09
C GLY A 69 -0.55 3.03 9.70
N LYS A 70 -0.61 2.69 8.41
CA LYS A 70 -0.52 1.31 7.91
C LYS A 70 0.84 1.07 7.28
N ARG A 71 1.43 -0.09 7.58
CA ARG A 71 2.68 -0.50 6.94
C ARG A 71 2.42 -0.99 5.52
N LEU A 72 3.10 -0.39 4.55
CA LEU A 72 3.12 -0.88 3.17
C LEU A 72 4.11 -2.04 3.02
N GLN A 73 3.71 -3.07 2.26
CA GLN A 73 4.59 -4.17 1.88
C GLN A 73 5.60 -3.69 0.83
N SER A 74 6.84 -4.19 0.88
CA SER A 74 7.97 -3.63 0.11
C SER A 74 7.86 -3.80 -1.40
N MET A 75 7.01 -4.71 -1.86
CA MET A 75 6.80 -4.99 -3.29
C MET A 75 5.55 -4.29 -3.84
N VAL A 76 4.83 -3.53 -3.00
CA VAL A 76 3.67 -2.75 -3.44
C VAL A 76 4.13 -1.69 -4.44
N LEU A 77 3.50 -1.71 -5.62
CA LEU A 77 3.72 -0.78 -6.73
C LEU A 77 2.86 0.48 -6.58
N GLY A 78 1.60 0.32 -6.20
CA GLY A 78 0.66 1.41 -5.91
C GLY A 78 -0.25 1.05 -4.74
N CYS A 79 -0.80 2.07 -4.06
CA CYS A 79 -1.81 1.83 -3.05
C CYS A 79 -2.75 3.02 -2.86
N TYR A 80 -4.03 2.79 -3.09
CA TYR A 80 -5.12 3.68 -2.75
C TYR A 80 -5.68 3.39 -1.34
N CYS A 81 -5.87 4.45 -0.55
CA CYS A 81 -6.55 4.40 0.73
C CYS A 81 -7.52 5.58 0.86
N TYR A 82 -8.74 5.29 1.32
CA TYR A 82 -9.72 6.32 1.67
C TYR A 82 -9.78 6.53 3.19
N LEU A 83 -9.59 7.77 3.65
CA LEU A 83 -9.82 8.16 5.04
C LEU A 83 -11.28 8.61 5.23
N PRO A 84 -12.08 7.92 6.07
CA PRO A 84 -13.42 8.37 6.39
C PRO A 84 -13.37 9.68 7.17
N ALA A 85 -14.44 10.48 7.06
CA ALA A 85 -14.62 11.64 7.93
C ALA A 85 -14.51 11.19 9.40
N PRO A 86 -13.85 11.98 10.27
CA PRO A 86 -13.89 11.74 11.70
C PRO A 86 -15.36 11.61 12.11
N ARG A 87 -15.73 10.47 12.70
CA ARG A 87 -17.05 10.33 13.29
C ARG A 87 -17.08 11.28 14.48
N LEU A 88 -17.91 12.31 14.43
CA LEU A 88 -18.26 13.05 15.64
C LEU A 88 -18.74 12.00 16.66
N PRO A 89 -18.25 12.05 17.91
CA PRO A 89 -18.70 11.10 18.93
C PRO A 89 -20.22 11.17 18.95
N ALA A 90 -20.87 10.04 18.66
CA ALA A 90 -22.30 9.92 18.81
C ALA A 90 -22.61 10.36 20.25
N HIS A 91 -23.47 11.37 20.42
CA HIS A 91 -24.04 11.68 21.71
C HIS A 91 -24.75 10.43 22.20
N THR A 92 -24.05 9.59 22.95
CA THR A 92 -24.69 8.60 23.80
C THR A 92 -25.50 9.41 24.79
N SER A 93 -26.80 9.45 24.55
CA SER A 93 -27.80 9.93 25.48
C SER A 93 -27.78 9.05 26.72
N THR A 94 -26.79 9.26 27.57
CA THR A 94 -26.83 8.84 28.96
C THR A 94 -27.42 10.00 29.73
N ARG A 95 -28.73 9.89 29.99
CA ARG A 95 -29.42 10.66 31.03
C ARG A 95 -28.52 10.75 32.27
N GLY A 96 -28.25 11.97 32.72
CA GLY A 96 -27.84 12.23 34.10
C GLY A 96 -26.34 12.32 34.38
N ARG A 97 -25.71 13.42 33.96
CA ARG A 97 -24.80 14.24 34.80
C ARG A 97 -24.31 15.43 33.97
N LYS A 98 -24.51 16.64 34.46
CA LYS A 98 -23.74 17.80 34.00
C LYS A 98 -22.30 17.62 34.50
N PRO A 99 -21.30 17.68 33.63
CA PRO A 99 -20.15 18.50 33.92
C PRO A 99 -20.16 19.66 32.93
N ALA A 100 -20.13 20.88 33.46
CA ALA A 100 -19.73 22.05 32.69
C ALA A 100 -18.26 21.84 32.28
N LEU A 101 -18.04 21.20 31.13
CA LEU A 101 -16.78 21.26 30.43
C LEU A 101 -16.90 22.47 29.50
N THR A 102 -16.28 23.57 29.91
CA THR A 102 -15.86 24.66 29.04
C THR A 102 -15.08 24.03 27.89
N MET A 103 -15.74 23.86 26.75
CA MET A 103 -15.04 23.62 25.51
C MET A 103 -14.28 24.92 25.20
N PRO A 104 -12.93 24.93 25.15
CA PRO A 104 -12.24 26.11 24.66
C PRO A 104 -12.80 26.42 23.28
N LEU A 105 -13.28 27.66 23.09
CA LEU A 105 -13.66 28.13 21.77
C LEU A 105 -12.47 27.87 20.84
N PRO A 106 -12.66 27.24 19.68
CA PRO A 106 -11.57 27.08 18.72
C PRO A 106 -11.04 28.47 18.39
N THR A 107 -9.72 28.60 18.44
CA THR A 107 -9.04 29.82 18.01
C THR A 107 -9.45 30.14 16.56
N PHE A 108 -9.40 31.42 16.16
CA PHE A 108 -9.80 31.85 14.81
C PHE A 108 -9.10 31.02 13.70
N GLU A 109 -7.86 30.61 13.93
CA GLU A 109 -7.09 29.73 13.04
C GLU A 109 -7.64 28.29 12.98
N GLU A 110 -8.07 27.71 14.09
CA GLU A 110 -8.71 26.39 14.14
C GLU A 110 -10.07 26.39 13.43
N ALA A 111 -10.82 27.48 13.54
CA ALA A 111 -12.07 27.68 12.81
C ALA A 111 -11.84 27.76 11.28
N LEU A 112 -10.76 28.39 10.83
CA LEU A 112 -10.38 28.42 9.41
C LEU A 112 -9.96 27.03 8.89
N GLN A 113 -9.22 26.25 9.69
CA GLN A 113 -8.80 24.89 9.32
C GLN A 113 -9.98 23.90 9.22
N LEU A 114 -11.09 24.17 9.92
CA LEU A 114 -12.32 23.38 9.77
C LEU A 114 -12.98 23.56 8.40
N HIS A 115 -12.77 24.70 7.73
CA HIS A 115 -13.33 25.00 6.41
C HIS A 115 -12.47 24.44 5.26
N LEU A 116 -11.18 24.18 5.51
CA LEU A 116 -10.30 23.58 4.50
C LEU A 116 -10.67 22.10 4.27
N PRO A 117 -10.67 21.64 3.00
CA PRO A 117 -10.96 20.25 2.70
C PRO A 117 -9.91 19.34 3.36
N SER A 118 -10.38 18.29 4.01
CA SER A 118 -9.52 17.19 4.46
C SER A 118 -9.15 16.33 3.26
N HIS A 119 -7.87 16.04 3.05
CA HIS A 119 -7.46 15.03 2.06
C HIS A 119 -7.92 13.65 2.51
N ARG A 120 -8.82 13.05 1.73
CA ARG A 120 -9.41 11.74 2.02
C ARG A 120 -8.96 10.66 1.07
N HIS A 121 -8.53 11.03 -0.13
CA HIS A 121 -8.03 10.11 -1.15
C HIS A 121 -6.51 10.10 -1.05
N LEU A 122 -5.94 9.02 -0.55
CA LEU A 122 -4.50 8.87 -0.39
C LEU A 122 -3.97 7.87 -1.40
N ILE A 123 -3.00 8.26 -2.21
CA ILE A 123 -2.35 7.39 -3.19
C ILE A 123 -0.85 7.34 -2.93
N PHE A 124 -0.32 6.12 -2.88
CA PHE A 124 1.12 5.86 -2.98
C PHE A 124 1.42 5.32 -4.37
N ILE A 125 2.50 5.81 -4.99
CA ILE A 125 3.07 5.24 -6.21
C ILE A 125 4.56 4.99 -5.99
N GLU A 126 5.02 3.78 -6.28
CA GLU A 126 6.42 3.42 -6.17
C GLU A 126 7.26 4.19 -7.23
N PRO A 127 8.31 4.93 -6.81
CA PRO A 127 9.07 5.76 -7.74
C PRO A 127 10.00 4.98 -8.66
N ASP A 128 10.54 3.84 -8.21
CA ASP A 128 11.45 3.00 -9.00
C ASP A 128 10.65 1.94 -9.76
N MET A 129 9.94 2.38 -10.78
CA MET A 129 9.20 1.54 -11.72
C MET A 129 9.53 1.95 -13.16
N GLN A 130 9.32 1.04 -14.11
CA GLN A 130 9.39 1.41 -15.51
C GLN A 130 8.28 2.42 -15.86
N PRO A 131 8.49 3.32 -16.86
CA PRO A 131 7.50 4.36 -17.20
C PRO A 131 6.09 3.81 -17.49
N GLN A 132 5.98 2.71 -18.23
CA GLN A 132 4.69 2.05 -18.51
C GLN A 132 4.06 1.47 -17.24
N SER A 133 4.87 0.89 -16.34
CA SER A 133 4.38 0.41 -15.04
C SER A 133 3.85 1.56 -14.17
N ILE A 134 4.50 2.73 -14.20
CA ILE A 134 4.02 3.94 -13.50
C ILE A 134 2.65 4.35 -14.04
N GLU A 135 2.52 4.45 -15.37
CA GLU A 135 1.27 4.80 -16.05
C GLU A 135 0.12 3.87 -15.62
N VAL A 136 0.30 2.56 -15.80
CA VAL A 136 -0.72 1.55 -15.46
C VAL A 136 -1.07 1.59 -13.98
N THR A 137 -0.08 1.78 -13.10
CA THR A 137 -0.32 1.89 -11.66
C THR A 137 -1.13 3.14 -11.32
N VAL A 138 -0.83 4.29 -11.94
CA VAL A 138 -1.62 5.52 -11.74
C VAL A 138 -3.07 5.30 -12.19
N ALA A 139 -3.28 4.69 -13.35
CA ALA A 139 -4.63 4.35 -13.83
C ALA A 139 -5.36 3.42 -12.84
N HIS A 140 -4.70 2.38 -12.34
CA HIS A 140 -5.24 1.44 -11.36
C HIS A 140 -5.72 2.14 -10.09
N GLU A 141 -4.88 2.99 -9.49
CA GLU A 141 -5.25 3.69 -8.25
C GLU A 141 -6.36 4.71 -8.47
N LEU A 142 -6.44 5.32 -9.66
CA LEU A 142 -7.54 6.21 -10.02
C LEU A 142 -8.85 5.47 -10.30
N ILE A 143 -8.81 4.23 -10.79
CA ILE A 143 -10.02 3.38 -10.90
C ILE A 143 -10.58 3.09 -9.50
N HIS A 144 -9.73 2.77 -8.51
CA HIS A 144 -10.19 2.62 -7.12
C HIS A 144 -10.81 3.90 -6.56
N LEU A 145 -10.21 5.04 -6.89
CA LEU A 145 -10.75 6.35 -6.52
C LEU A 145 -12.11 6.58 -7.18
N ALA A 146 -12.24 6.32 -8.48
CA ALA A 146 -13.47 6.48 -9.25
C ALA A 146 -14.60 5.61 -8.69
N ASP A 147 -14.31 4.32 -8.44
CA ASP A 147 -15.22 3.39 -7.78
C ASP A 147 -15.70 3.94 -6.43
N ARG A 148 -14.81 4.58 -5.67
CA ARG A 148 -15.19 5.20 -4.39
C ARG A 148 -16.11 6.40 -4.57
N VAL A 149 -15.81 7.28 -5.51
CA VAL A 149 -16.59 8.49 -5.81
C VAL A 149 -17.98 8.11 -6.31
N ASN A 150 -18.07 7.08 -7.15
CA ASN A 150 -19.33 6.57 -7.70
C ASN A 150 -20.15 5.74 -6.70
N GLY A 151 -19.66 5.54 -5.47
CA GLY A 151 -20.37 4.76 -4.45
C GLY A 151 -20.32 3.25 -4.65
N THR A 152 -19.44 2.76 -5.53
CA THR A 152 -19.24 1.34 -5.85
C THR A 152 -17.83 0.83 -5.49
N PRO A 153 -17.33 1.03 -4.25
CA PRO A 153 -15.98 0.59 -3.88
C PRO A 153 -15.88 -0.93 -3.90
N ARG A 154 -15.07 -1.47 -4.81
CA ARG A 154 -14.81 -2.91 -4.94
C ARG A 154 -13.47 -3.29 -4.31
N ARG A 155 -13.35 -4.53 -3.83
CA ARG A 155 -12.06 -5.11 -3.44
C ARG A 155 -11.46 -5.80 -4.65
N HIS A 156 -10.21 -5.48 -4.99
CA HIS A 156 -9.46 -6.24 -5.98
C HIS A 156 -9.10 -7.64 -5.45
N ARG A 157 -9.01 -8.62 -6.34
CA ARG A 157 -8.43 -9.94 -6.05
C ARG A 157 -6.98 -9.92 -6.53
N HIS A 158 -6.47 -11.04 -7.05
CA HIS A 158 -5.15 -11.10 -7.63
C HIS A 158 -5.06 -10.16 -8.84
N HIS A 159 -4.13 -9.20 -8.77
CA HIS A 159 -3.86 -8.21 -9.82
C HIS A 159 -3.72 -8.87 -11.21
N GLY A 160 -4.35 -8.25 -12.22
CA GLY A 160 -4.26 -8.67 -13.63
C GLY A 160 -5.26 -9.75 -14.08
N TYR A 161 -6.09 -10.28 -13.16
CA TYR A 161 -7.10 -11.31 -13.47
C TYR A 161 -8.50 -10.97 -12.95
N ASP A 162 -8.70 -9.77 -12.44
CA ASP A 162 -10.00 -9.30 -11.93
C ASP A 162 -10.67 -8.32 -12.89
N SER A 163 -11.90 -7.91 -12.54
CA SER A 163 -12.68 -6.96 -13.36
C SER A 163 -11.98 -5.61 -13.50
N ILE A 164 -11.11 -5.25 -12.55
CA ILE A 164 -10.36 -4.00 -12.62
C ILE A 164 -9.31 -4.06 -13.73
N ALA A 165 -8.74 -5.23 -14.02
CA ALA A 165 -7.85 -5.38 -15.18
C ALA A 165 -8.55 -5.09 -16.52
N ALA A 166 -9.86 -5.35 -16.63
CA ALA A 166 -10.64 -4.99 -17.82
C ALA A 166 -10.86 -3.47 -17.90
N ASP A 167 -11.17 -2.84 -16.76
CA ASP A 167 -11.30 -1.38 -16.66
C ASP A 167 -9.94 -0.69 -16.96
N GLU A 168 -8.83 -1.23 -16.46
CA GLU A 168 -7.47 -0.80 -16.79
C GLU A 168 -7.22 -0.88 -18.28
N ALA A 169 -7.48 -2.03 -18.91
CA ALA A 169 -7.28 -2.21 -20.35
C ALA A 169 -8.08 -1.19 -21.18
N ALA A 170 -9.35 -0.98 -20.81
CA ALA A 170 -10.20 0.00 -21.47
C ALA A 170 -9.68 1.44 -21.29
N ILE A 171 -9.18 1.77 -20.10
CA ILE A 171 -8.73 3.12 -19.77
C ILE A 171 -7.31 3.40 -20.27
N THR A 172 -6.38 2.46 -20.24
CA THR A 172 -5.01 2.68 -20.75
C THR A 172 -4.90 2.42 -22.25
N GLY A 173 -5.82 1.63 -22.83
CA GLY A 173 -5.75 1.18 -24.22
C GLY A 173 -4.83 -0.03 -24.44
N TYR A 174 -4.22 -0.56 -23.37
CA TYR A 174 -3.41 -1.78 -23.44
C TYR A 174 -4.31 -3.02 -23.52
N GLY A 175 -3.81 -4.09 -24.15
CA GLY A 175 -4.47 -5.39 -24.08
C GLY A 175 -4.31 -6.04 -22.69
N LEU A 176 -5.26 -6.90 -22.29
CA LEU A 176 -5.18 -7.63 -21.01
C LEU A 176 -3.88 -8.44 -20.86
N GLU A 177 -3.47 -9.16 -21.91
CA GLU A 177 -2.22 -9.94 -21.87
C GLU A 177 -0.98 -9.05 -21.77
N GLU A 178 -1.03 -7.86 -22.36
CA GLU A 178 0.04 -6.88 -22.26
C GLU A 178 0.14 -6.31 -20.85
N LEU A 179 -0.98 -5.96 -20.22
CA LEU A 179 -0.99 -5.54 -18.80
C LEU A 179 -0.42 -6.62 -17.88
N ARG A 180 -0.81 -7.88 -18.09
CA ARG A 180 -0.27 -9.03 -17.33
C ARG A 180 1.23 -9.19 -17.53
N ARG A 181 1.70 -9.03 -18.76
CA ARG A 181 3.13 -9.08 -19.09
C ARG A 181 3.89 -7.95 -18.37
N LEU A 182 3.42 -6.71 -18.46
CA LEU A 182 4.03 -5.55 -17.80
C LEU A 182 4.11 -5.75 -16.27
N LEU A 183 3.02 -6.17 -15.63
CA LEU A 183 2.99 -6.46 -14.20
C LEU A 183 3.98 -7.56 -13.81
N HIS A 184 4.07 -8.62 -14.64
CA HIS A 184 4.99 -9.72 -14.41
C HIS A 184 6.45 -9.26 -14.52
N GLU A 185 6.80 -8.55 -15.60
CA GLU A 185 8.14 -8.03 -15.85
C GLU A 185 8.60 -7.08 -14.72
N GLU A 186 7.74 -6.15 -14.29
CA GLU A 186 8.03 -5.24 -13.18
C GLU A 186 8.26 -6.00 -11.87
N SER A 187 7.42 -7.02 -11.60
CA SER A 187 7.56 -7.87 -10.42
C SER A 187 8.88 -8.65 -10.42
N VAL A 188 9.26 -9.22 -11.56
CA VAL A 188 10.53 -9.94 -11.74
C VAL A 188 11.73 -9.00 -11.58
N ARG A 189 11.69 -7.82 -12.22
CA ARG A 189 12.75 -6.82 -12.12
C ARG A 189 13.00 -6.39 -10.68
N ARG A 190 11.93 -6.01 -9.97
CA ARG A 190 12.01 -5.56 -8.57
C ARG A 190 12.45 -6.67 -7.64
N GLU A 191 11.96 -7.89 -7.84
CA GLU A 191 12.43 -9.03 -7.07
C GLU A 191 13.91 -9.28 -7.34
N GLY A 192 14.37 -9.20 -8.59
CA GLY A 192 15.79 -9.26 -8.96
C GLY A 192 16.64 -8.23 -8.21
N MET A 193 16.27 -6.94 -8.27
CA MET A 193 16.97 -5.87 -7.54
C MET A 193 16.98 -6.11 -6.02
N ARG A 194 15.85 -6.57 -5.47
CA ARG A 194 15.76 -6.94 -4.06
C ARG A 194 16.71 -8.08 -3.71
N ARG A 195 16.83 -9.10 -4.58
CA ARG A 195 17.75 -10.23 -4.37
C ARG A 195 19.21 -9.86 -4.56
N GLN A 196 19.53 -8.88 -5.40
CA GLN A 196 20.88 -8.32 -5.47
C GLN A 196 21.25 -7.62 -4.15
N ARG A 197 20.36 -6.78 -3.60
CA ARG A 197 20.59 -6.08 -2.32
C ARG A 197 20.53 -7.01 -1.11
N ARG A 198 19.68 -8.03 -1.17
CA ARG A 198 19.41 -8.99 -0.08
C ARG A 198 19.39 -10.41 -0.65
N PRO A 199 20.58 -10.97 -0.94
CA PRO A 199 20.69 -12.31 -1.50
C PRO A 199 20.10 -13.34 -0.56
N ILE A 200 19.49 -14.37 -1.14
CA ILE A 200 19.00 -15.52 -0.38
C ILE A 200 20.21 -16.32 0.05
N ARG A 201 20.52 -16.24 1.35
CA ARG A 201 21.67 -16.94 1.94
C ARG A 201 21.36 -18.38 2.30
N TYR A 202 20.10 -18.73 2.49
CA TYR A 202 19.71 -20.02 3.03
C TYR A 202 18.84 -20.76 2.03
N LEU A 203 19.22 -21.99 1.71
CA LEU A 203 18.47 -22.90 0.84
C LEU A 203 18.07 -24.13 1.65
N TYR A 204 16.84 -24.59 1.45
CA TYR A 204 16.41 -25.91 1.89
C TYR A 204 16.68 -26.90 0.77
N GLU A 205 17.30 -28.03 1.10
CA GLU A 205 17.55 -29.11 0.17
C GLU A 205 16.74 -30.34 0.56
N CYS A 206 16.01 -30.91 -0.41
CA CYS A 206 15.32 -32.17 -0.21
C CYS A 206 16.33 -33.31 -0.13
N PRO A 207 16.36 -34.12 0.94
CA PRO A 207 17.33 -35.21 1.08
C PRO A 207 17.10 -36.37 0.11
N ASN A 208 15.90 -36.48 -0.49
CA ASN A 208 15.56 -37.58 -1.39
C ASN A 208 15.82 -37.23 -2.87
N CYS A 209 15.44 -36.03 -3.31
CA CYS A 209 15.60 -35.62 -4.71
C CYS A 209 16.63 -34.51 -4.95
N GLY A 210 17.30 -34.01 -3.91
CA GLY A 210 18.29 -32.92 -4.01
C GLY A 210 17.72 -31.55 -4.39
N LYS A 211 16.40 -31.43 -4.60
CA LYS A 211 15.78 -30.18 -5.05
C LYS A 211 15.95 -29.09 -3.99
N GLN A 212 16.48 -27.95 -4.43
CA GLN A 212 16.77 -26.79 -3.59
C GLN A 212 15.66 -25.75 -3.64
N TYR A 213 15.36 -25.14 -2.50
CA TYR A 213 14.32 -24.13 -2.34
C TYR A 213 14.82 -22.94 -1.50
N PRO A 214 14.62 -21.70 -1.94
CA PRO A 214 15.06 -20.54 -1.19
C PRO A 214 14.27 -20.35 0.11
N ARG A 215 14.98 -20.12 1.22
CA ARG A 215 14.36 -19.72 2.49
C ARG A 215 14.00 -18.23 2.45
N THR A 216 12.83 -17.94 1.88
CA THR A 216 12.29 -16.58 1.76
C THR A 216 11.76 -16.03 3.09
N ARG A 217 11.38 -16.90 4.03
CA ARG A 217 10.97 -16.56 5.40
C ARG A 217 11.43 -17.64 6.40
N ARG A 218 11.49 -17.28 7.69
CA ARG A 218 11.68 -18.26 8.76
C ARG A 218 10.37 -18.99 9.00
N TYR A 219 10.30 -20.25 8.61
CA TYR A 219 9.17 -21.10 8.94
C TYR A 219 9.32 -21.60 10.40
N ALA A 220 8.20 -21.61 11.13
CA ALA A 220 8.14 -22.20 12.47
C ALA A 220 8.06 -23.74 12.41
N GLN A 221 7.55 -24.28 11.30
CA GLN A 221 7.48 -25.71 11.01
C GLN A 221 8.17 -25.99 9.66
N ALA A 222 8.66 -27.22 9.46
CA ALA A 222 9.52 -27.57 8.35
C ALA A 222 8.80 -27.59 7.00
N VAL A 223 9.69 -27.55 6.05
CA VAL A 223 9.51 -27.37 4.63
C VAL A 223 9.53 -28.74 4.01
N SER A 224 8.68 -28.94 3.02
CA SER A 224 8.70 -30.13 2.18
C SER A 224 8.88 -29.69 0.73
N CYS A 225 9.44 -30.56 -0.09
CA CYS A 225 9.58 -30.33 -1.53
C CYS A 225 8.27 -30.59 -2.28
N SER A 226 7.20 -30.99 -1.57
CA SER A 226 5.86 -31.36 -2.09
C SER A 226 5.82 -32.51 -3.10
N LYS A 227 6.97 -32.96 -3.61
CA LYS A 227 7.13 -34.08 -4.55
C LYS A 227 7.48 -35.38 -3.82
N CYS A 228 8.50 -35.37 -2.96
CA CYS A 228 8.97 -36.53 -2.20
C CYS A 228 8.24 -36.68 -0.87
N ASP A 229 7.89 -35.55 -0.23
CA ASP A 229 7.15 -35.54 1.02
C ASP A 229 6.02 -34.51 0.90
N LYS A 230 4.79 -34.93 1.18
CA LYS A 230 3.62 -34.02 1.26
C LYS A 230 3.51 -33.35 2.64
N THR A 231 4.22 -33.88 3.64
CA THR A 231 4.22 -33.43 5.03
C THR A 231 5.60 -32.90 5.44
N TYR A 232 5.67 -32.27 6.61
CA TYR A 232 6.91 -31.88 7.28
C TYR A 232 7.93 -33.02 7.27
N ASN A 233 9.18 -32.72 6.92
CA ASN A 233 10.29 -33.65 7.04
C ASN A 233 11.48 -32.94 7.70
N SER A 234 11.87 -33.39 8.91
CA SER A 234 12.98 -32.82 9.69
C SER A 234 14.34 -33.03 9.04
N ARG A 235 14.44 -33.92 8.06
CA ARG A 235 15.69 -34.25 7.35
C ARG A 235 16.01 -33.25 6.23
N TYR A 236 15.16 -32.25 5.98
CA TYR A 236 15.49 -31.17 5.05
C TYR A 236 16.68 -30.39 5.55
N ARG A 237 17.75 -30.41 4.77
CA ARG A 237 19.00 -29.75 5.13
C ARG A 237 18.86 -28.27 4.83
N LEU A 238 19.15 -27.44 5.83
CA LEU A 238 19.29 -26.01 5.63
C LEU A 238 20.75 -25.71 5.32
N ALA A 239 21.06 -25.47 4.06
CA ALA A 239 22.39 -25.09 3.62
C ALA A 239 22.52 -23.56 3.59
N LEU A 240 23.68 -23.07 4.02
CA LEU A 240 24.11 -21.72 3.71
C LEU A 240 24.68 -21.74 2.28
N ARG A 241 24.12 -20.93 1.40
CA ARG A 241 24.70 -20.66 0.09
C ARG A 241 25.89 -19.73 0.32
N VAL A 242 27.10 -20.25 0.11
CA VAL A 242 28.35 -19.48 0.07
C VAL A 242 28.34 -18.60 -1.17
#